data_AF-K1U2W7-F1
#
_entry.id   AF-K1U2W7-F1
#
_cell.length_a   1.000
_cell.length_b   1.000
_cell.length_c   1.000
_cell.angle_alpha   90.00
_cell.angle_beta   90.00
_cell.angle_gamma   90.00
#
_symmetry.space_group_name_H-M   'P 1'
#
loop_
_entity.id
_entity.type
_entity.pdbx_description
1 polymer ?
#
loop_
_entity_poly.entity_id
_entity_poly.type
_entity_poly.pdbx_seq_one_letter_code
_entity_poly.pdbx_strand_id
1 'polypeptide(L)'
;CVLKIYELEPVALPNEPSDRQIEDALEKEAEMIEKKLAKNALTVAMCIEGKQLSSEELAAKLSDTAVQGKSAVNFIIGSSFGLAPKIKAMADIKLSMSKMTFPHQLARVMLLEQIYRAYSIIAGKRYHK
;
A
#
# COMPACT_ATOMS: atom_id res chain seq x y z
N CYS A 1 -0.54 12.62 -13.21
CA CYS A 1 -0.56 12.15 -11.81
C CYS A 1 0.73 12.59 -11.13
N VAL A 2 0.70 13.03 -9.88
CA VAL A 2 1.91 13.40 -9.11
C VAL A 2 2.14 12.30 -8.09
N LEU A 3 3.31 11.64 -8.13
CA LEU A 3 3.72 10.66 -7.14
C LEU A 3 4.35 11.38 -5.94
N LYS A 4 3.88 11.07 -4.73
CA LYS A 4 4.49 11.51 -3.47
C LYS A 4 4.83 10.28 -2.65
N ILE A 5 6.05 10.24 -2.12
CA ILE A 5 6.53 9.15 -1.26
C ILE A 5 6.79 9.74 0.12
N TYR A 6 6.17 9.15 1.14
CA TYR A 6 6.43 9.46 2.54
C TYR A 6 7.13 8.25 3.16
N GLU A 7 8.41 8.42 3.48
CA GLU A 7 9.15 7.42 4.26
C GLU A 7 8.99 7.75 5.74
N LEU A 8 8.38 6.83 6.47
CA LEU A 8 8.17 6.94 7.91
C LEU A 8 9.19 6.03 8.59
N GLU A 9 9.86 6.54 9.61
CA GLU A 9 10.76 5.72 10.42
C GLU A 9 9.92 4.73 11.24
N PRO A 10 10.17 3.41 11.12
CA PRO A 10 9.52 2.41 11.95
C PRO A 10 9.84 2.62 13.42
N VAL A 11 8.93 2.23 14.31
CA VAL A 11 9.19 2.31 15.75
C VAL A 11 10.25 1.28 16.10
N ALA A 12 11.35 1.74 16.70
CA ALA A 12 12.44 0.87 17.11
C ALA A 12 11.96 -0.14 18.16
N LEU A 13 12.24 -1.42 17.88
CA LEU A 13 11.92 -2.55 18.76
C LEU A 13 13.20 -3.30 19.12
N PRO A 14 13.25 -3.98 20.29
CA PRO A 14 14.34 -4.90 20.60
C PRO A 14 14.38 -6.06 19.59
N ASN A 15 15.49 -6.80 19.54
CA ASN A 15 15.66 -7.92 18.60
C ASN A 15 14.58 -9.00 18.73
N GLU A 16 14.13 -9.26 19.96
CA GLU A 16 13.04 -10.20 20.28
C GLU A 16 11.93 -9.45 21.03
N PRO A 17 11.05 -8.73 20.32
CA PRO A 17 9.96 -8.00 20.95
C PRO A 17 8.82 -8.95 21.33
N SER A 18 8.17 -8.67 22.46
CA SER A 18 6.91 -9.32 22.83
C SER A 18 5.75 -8.87 21.94
N ASP A 19 4.69 -9.66 21.85
CA ASP A 19 3.49 -9.34 21.05
C ASP A 19 2.92 -7.96 21.40
N ARG A 20 2.86 -7.64 22.71
CA ARG A 20 2.40 -6.32 23.17
C ARG A 20 3.28 -5.17 22.68
N GLN A 21 4.60 -5.36 22.64
CA GLN A 21 5.51 -4.33 22.12
C GLN A 21 5.32 -4.13 20.61
N ILE A 22 5.08 -5.23 19.87
CA ILE A 22 4.75 -5.16 18.44
C ILE A 22 3.43 -4.42 18.23
N GLU A 23 2.39 -4.73 19.01
CA GLU A 23 1.10 -4.03 18.96
C GLU A 23 1.25 -2.53 19.23
N ASP A 24 1.92 -2.17 20.32
CA ASP A 24 2.17 -0.76 20.69
C ASP A 24 2.97 -0.01 19.60
N ALA A 25 3.92 -0.69 18.95
CA ALA A 25 4.68 -0.12 17.84
C ALA A 25 3.81 0.09 16.60
N LEU A 26 3.02 -0.91 16.20
CA LEU A 26 2.12 -0.83 15.06
C LEU A 26 1.06 0.26 15.26
N GLU A 27 0.53 0.44 16.48
CA GLU A 27 -0.43 1.50 16.79
C GLU A 27 0.18 2.90 16.61
N LYS A 28 1.42 3.12 17.05
CA LYS A 28 2.16 4.37 16.83
C LYS A 28 2.49 4.59 15.35
N GLU A 29 2.91 3.55 14.63
CA GLU A 29 3.14 3.61 13.19
C GLU A 29 1.87 3.99 12.43
N ALA A 30 0.74 3.44 12.84
CA ALA A 30 -0.56 3.76 12.26
C ALA A 30 -0.97 5.22 12.45
N GLU A 31 -0.71 5.82 13.63
CA GLU A 31 -0.93 7.26 13.82
C GLU A 31 -0.05 8.11 12.89
N MET A 32 1.18 7.69 12.63
CA MET A 32 2.06 8.38 11.68
C MET A 32 1.54 8.25 10.24
N ILE A 33 1.05 7.07 9.86
CA ILE A 33 0.44 6.81 8.55
C ILE A 33 -0.79 7.68 8.35
N GLU A 34 -1.73 7.68 9.29
CA GLU A 34 -2.99 8.43 9.22
C GLU A 34 -2.76 9.93 8.97
N LYS A 35 -1.73 10.52 9.59
CA LYS A 35 -1.35 11.93 9.40
C LYS A 35 -0.88 12.26 7.97
N LYS A 36 -0.51 11.26 7.16
CA LYS A 36 -0.03 11.44 5.77
C LYS A 36 -1.06 11.07 4.72
N LEU A 37 -2.15 10.40 5.09
CA LEU A 37 -3.16 9.98 4.12
C LEU A 37 -3.85 11.18 3.48
N ALA A 38 -3.94 11.16 2.15
CA ALA A 38 -4.77 12.12 1.45
C ALA A 38 -6.25 11.83 1.76
N LYS A 39 -7.02 12.90 1.98
CA LYS A 39 -8.49 12.82 2.13
C LYS A 39 -9.13 12.56 0.77
N ASN A 40 -10.36 12.03 0.78
CA ASN A 40 -11.11 11.67 -0.42
C ASN A 40 -10.29 10.83 -1.42
N ALA A 41 -9.60 9.81 -0.90
CA ALA A 41 -8.76 8.92 -1.69
C ALA A 41 -9.33 7.50 -1.71
N LEU A 42 -8.85 6.69 -2.66
CA LEU A 42 -8.84 5.23 -2.50
C LEU A 42 -7.65 4.85 -1.62
N THR A 43 -7.88 4.10 -0.55
CA THR A 43 -6.82 3.63 0.35
C THR A 43 -6.56 2.14 0.16
N VAL A 44 -5.32 1.80 -0.16
CA VAL A 44 -4.85 0.45 -0.46
C VAL A 44 -3.79 0.05 0.56
N ALA A 45 -4.08 -0.97 1.37
CA ALA A 45 -3.15 -1.57 2.30
C ALA A 45 -2.42 -2.74 1.65
N MET A 46 -1.09 -2.66 1.55
CA MET A 46 -0.26 -3.76 1.07
C MET A 46 -0.09 -4.79 2.19
N CYS A 47 -0.59 -6.00 1.98
CA CYS A 47 -0.53 -7.09 2.96
C CYS A 47 -0.62 -8.45 2.27
N ILE A 48 0.04 -9.46 2.85
CA ILE A 48 0.21 -10.78 2.23
C ILE A 48 -1.14 -11.49 2.08
N GLU A 49 -2.03 -11.31 3.05
CA GLU A 49 -3.40 -11.82 3.07
C GLU A 49 -4.38 -11.07 2.17
N GLY A 50 -3.93 -10.02 1.48
CA GLY A 50 -4.74 -9.25 0.54
C GLY A 50 -5.14 -10.03 -0.72
N LYS A 51 -6.08 -9.48 -1.49
CA LYS A 51 -6.42 -10.02 -2.81
C LYS A 51 -5.23 -9.82 -3.75
N GLN A 52 -4.95 -10.81 -4.60
CA GLN A 52 -4.04 -10.66 -5.72
C GLN A 52 -4.82 -10.17 -6.94
N LEU A 53 -4.32 -9.12 -7.58
CA LEU A 53 -4.89 -8.56 -8.80
C LEU A 53 -3.91 -8.76 -9.95
N SER A 54 -4.42 -8.99 -11.15
CA SER A 54 -3.64 -8.80 -12.37
C SER A 54 -3.31 -7.31 -12.57
N SER A 55 -2.35 -7.01 -13.46
CA SER A 55 -2.03 -5.63 -13.81
C SER A 55 -3.23 -4.91 -14.45
N GLU A 56 -4.04 -5.60 -15.24
CA GLU A 56 -5.27 -5.08 -15.84
C GLU A 56 -6.36 -4.84 -14.79
N GLU A 57 -6.54 -5.74 -13.82
CA GLU A 57 -7.49 -5.53 -12.72
C GLU A 57 -7.09 -4.32 -11.85
N LEU A 58 -5.79 -4.15 -11.58
CA LEU A 58 -5.28 -2.98 -10.86
C LEU A 58 -5.52 -1.69 -11.69
N ALA A 59 -5.24 -1.72 -12.99
CA ALA A 59 -5.50 -0.60 -13.89
C ALA A 59 -6.97 -0.21 -13.94
N ALA A 60 -7.87 -1.19 -14.05
CA ALA A 60 -9.31 -0.97 -14.01
C ALA A 60 -9.74 -0.31 -12.69
N LYS A 61 -9.25 -0.84 -11.56
CA LYS A 61 -9.58 -0.28 -10.24
C LYS A 61 -9.12 1.17 -10.05
N LEU A 62 -7.93 1.50 -10.55
CA LEU A 62 -7.41 2.87 -10.52
C LEU A 62 -8.18 3.80 -11.46
N SER A 63 -8.64 3.30 -12.62
CA SER A 63 -9.49 4.05 -13.54
C SER A 63 -10.86 4.35 -12.93
N ASP A 64 -11.53 3.34 -12.36
CA ASP A 64 -12.83 3.48 -11.70
C ASP A 64 -12.76 4.49 -10.54
N THR A 65 -11.67 4.49 -9.80
CA THR A 65 -11.43 5.43 -8.69
C THR A 65 -11.46 6.88 -9.15
N ALA A 66 -10.87 7.17 -10.32
CA ALA A 66 -10.90 8.51 -10.90
C ALA A 66 -12.31 8.91 -11.34
N VAL A 67 -13.08 7.98 -11.93
CA VAL A 67 -14.48 8.21 -12.33
C VAL A 67 -15.38 8.49 -11.12
N GLN A 68 -15.11 7.85 -9.98
CA GLN A 68 -15.81 8.07 -8.71
C GLN A 68 -15.46 9.41 -8.03
N GLY A 69 -14.62 10.24 -8.64
CA GLY A 69 -14.28 11.57 -8.11
C GLY A 69 -13.31 11.56 -6.92
N LYS A 70 -12.62 10.44 -6.66
CA LYS A 70 -11.54 10.40 -5.67
C LYS A 70 -10.34 11.21 -6.19
N SER A 71 -9.80 12.08 -5.35
CA SER A 71 -8.72 13.00 -5.72
C SER A 71 -7.32 12.40 -5.62
N ALA A 72 -7.20 11.23 -4.97
CA ALA A 72 -5.92 10.58 -4.73
C ALA A 72 -6.06 9.06 -4.55
N VAL A 73 -4.93 8.36 -4.57
CA VAL A 73 -4.81 6.96 -4.15
C VAL A 73 -3.68 6.88 -3.13
N ASN A 74 -3.99 6.36 -1.94
CA ASN A 74 -3.03 6.08 -0.89
C ASN A 74 -2.62 4.61 -1.00
N PHE A 75 -1.34 4.33 -1.25
CA PHE A 75 -0.80 2.99 -1.05
C PHE A 75 0.05 2.96 0.21
N ILE A 76 -0.18 1.96 1.07
CA ILE A 76 0.46 1.85 2.38
C ILE A 76 1.25 0.55 2.45
N ILE A 77 2.57 0.65 2.69
CA ILE A 77 3.45 -0.48 2.95
C ILE A 77 3.81 -0.46 4.44
N GLY A 78 3.64 -1.58 5.13
CA GLY A 78 3.96 -1.72 6.54
C GLY A 78 5.46 -1.89 6.83
N SER A 79 5.80 -1.88 8.12
CA SER A 79 7.14 -2.23 8.61
C SER A 79 7.39 -3.74 8.49
N SER A 80 8.50 -4.23 9.05
CA SER A 80 8.78 -5.67 9.11
C SER A 80 7.71 -6.47 9.85
N PHE A 81 6.97 -5.84 10.75
CA PHE A 81 5.85 -6.44 11.48
C PHE A 81 4.49 -6.22 10.78
N GLY A 82 4.48 -5.56 9.63
CA GLY A 82 3.29 -5.34 8.82
C GLY A 82 2.56 -4.04 9.15
N LEU A 83 1.22 -4.10 9.14
CA LEU A 83 0.35 -2.95 9.37
C LEU A 83 -0.57 -3.23 10.56
N ALA A 84 -0.83 -2.20 11.36
CA ALA A 84 -1.82 -2.28 12.43
C ALA A 84 -3.19 -2.74 11.89
N PRO A 85 -3.95 -3.55 12.65
CA PRO A 85 -5.28 -4.00 12.25
C PRO A 85 -6.21 -2.86 11.84
N LYS A 86 -6.15 -1.70 12.52
CA LYS A 86 -6.96 -0.52 12.20
C LYS A 86 -6.69 0.05 10.79
N ILE A 87 -5.41 0.08 10.37
CA ILE A 87 -5.03 0.54 9.02
C ILE A 87 -5.55 -0.44 7.96
N LYS A 88 -5.46 -1.74 8.22
CA LYS A 88 -6.02 -2.76 7.32
C LYS A 88 -7.54 -2.66 7.24
N ALA A 89 -8.22 -2.37 8.35
CA ALA A 89 -9.68 -2.27 8.42
C ALA A 89 -10.23 -1.03 7.70
N MET A 90 -9.52 0.11 7.76
CA MET A 90 -9.93 1.34 7.07
C MET A 90 -9.63 1.34 5.56
N ALA A 91 -8.79 0.41 5.08
CA ALA A 91 -8.43 0.36 3.67
C ALA A 91 -9.60 -0.12 2.82
N ASP A 92 -9.86 0.58 1.71
CA ASP A 92 -10.83 0.18 0.70
C ASP A 92 -10.43 -1.13 0.01
N ILE A 93 -9.11 -1.39 -0.07
CA ILE A 93 -8.53 -2.60 -0.66
C ILE A 93 -7.37 -3.09 0.20
N LYS A 94 -7.37 -4.40 0.48
CA LYS A 94 -6.19 -5.15 0.92
C LYS A 94 -5.57 -5.81 -0.29
N LEU A 95 -4.39 -5.36 -0.71
CA LEU A 95 -3.71 -5.83 -1.93
C LEU A 95 -2.47 -6.65 -1.57
N SER A 96 -2.36 -7.84 -2.17
CA SER A 96 -1.20 -8.71 -2.04
C SER A 96 -0.43 -8.76 -3.36
N MET A 97 0.89 -8.59 -3.28
CA MET A 97 1.78 -8.71 -4.45
C MET A 97 2.08 -10.18 -4.79
N SER A 98 2.09 -11.05 -3.79
CA SER A 98 2.41 -12.48 -3.90
C SER A 98 2.01 -13.20 -2.62
N LYS A 99 1.91 -14.53 -2.68
CA LYS A 99 1.82 -15.37 -1.48
C LYS A 99 3.15 -15.40 -0.70
N MET A 100 4.25 -15.01 -1.35
CA MET A 100 5.58 -14.94 -0.75
C MET A 100 5.81 -13.61 -0.04
N THR A 101 6.64 -13.65 1.00
CA THR A 101 7.09 -12.45 1.72
C THR A 101 8.28 -11.83 1.01
N PHE A 102 8.15 -10.54 0.64
CA PHE A 102 9.26 -9.75 0.11
C PHE A 102 9.72 -8.72 1.14
N PRO A 103 11.01 -8.38 1.21
CA PRO A 103 11.48 -7.25 1.98
C PRO A 103 10.74 -5.97 1.58
N HIS A 104 10.40 -5.13 2.54
CA HIS A 104 9.60 -3.91 2.30
C HIS A 104 10.23 -2.98 1.25
N GLN A 105 11.56 -2.89 1.19
CA GLN A 105 12.27 -2.12 0.16
C GLN A 105 12.02 -2.67 -1.25
N LEU A 106 12.05 -3.98 -1.43
CA LEU A 106 11.75 -4.63 -2.71
C LEU A 106 10.26 -4.48 -3.05
N ALA A 107 9.37 -4.68 -2.08
CA ALA A 107 7.94 -4.48 -2.25
C ALA A 107 7.60 -3.05 -2.71
N ARG A 108 8.32 -2.03 -2.21
CA ARG A 108 8.20 -0.63 -2.66
C ARG A 108 8.54 -0.48 -4.14
N VAL A 109 9.66 -1.06 -4.59
CA VAL A 109 10.08 -1.00 -6.00
C VAL A 109 9.05 -1.71 -6.90
N MET A 110 8.61 -2.91 -6.51
CA MET A 110 7.61 -3.68 -7.26
C MET A 110 6.28 -2.91 -7.37
N LEU A 111 5.83 -2.29 -6.28
CA LEU A 111 4.60 -1.51 -6.28
C LEU A 111 4.70 -0.29 -7.21
N LEU A 112 5.82 0.43 -7.18
CA LEU A 112 6.03 1.58 -8.07
C LEU A 112 6.01 1.16 -9.55
N GLU A 113 6.61 0.02 -9.88
CA GLU A 113 6.53 -0.54 -11.24
C GLU A 113 5.10 -0.88 -11.62
N GLN A 114 4.34 -1.54 -10.74
CA GLN A 114 2.94 -1.90 -11.02
C GLN A 114 2.02 -0.68 -11.13
N ILE A 115 2.25 0.38 -10.36
CA ILE A 115 1.55 1.66 -10.52
C ILE A 115 1.86 2.26 -11.90
N TYR A 116 3.13 2.29 -12.30
CA TYR A 116 3.54 2.77 -13.62
C TYR A 116 2.91 1.95 -14.76
N ARG A 117 2.92 0.62 -14.63
CA ARG A 117 2.28 -0.32 -15.57
C ARG A 117 0.78 -0.07 -15.66
N ALA A 118 0.08 0.04 -14.54
CA ALA A 118 -1.36 0.28 -14.50
C ALA A 118 -1.73 1.59 -15.20
N TYR A 119 -1.01 2.69 -14.95
CA TYR A 119 -1.24 3.95 -15.67
C TYR A 119 -0.86 3.90 -17.14
N SER A 120 0.13 3.08 -17.52
CA SER A 120 0.46 2.86 -18.93
C SER A 120 -0.64 2.12 -19.68
N ILE A 121 -1.27 1.12 -19.03
CA ILE A 121 -2.45 0.42 -19.52
C ILE A 121 -3.63 1.38 -19.67
N ILE A 122 -3.92 2.20 -18.64
CA ILE A 122 -4.98 3.21 -18.67
C ILE A 122 -4.80 4.19 -19.84
N ALA A 123 -3.55 4.58 -20.14
CA ALA A 123 -3.23 5.47 -21.25
C ALA A 123 -3.31 4.81 -22.64
N GLY A 124 -3.72 3.53 -22.73
CA GLY A 124 -3.82 2.79 -23.99
C GLY A 124 -2.47 2.46 -24.64
N LYS A 125 -1.36 2.60 -23.90
CA LYS A 125 -0.03 2.24 -24.41
C LYS A 125 0.12 0.72 -24.36
N ARG A 126 0.71 0.13 -25.41
CA ARG A 126 1.20 -1.26 -25.33
C ARG A 126 2.30 -1.29 -24.27
N TYR A 127 1.97 -1.76 -23.08
CA TYR A 127 2.99 -2.05 -22.08
C TYR A 127 3.63 -3.40 -22.41
N HIS A 128 4.95 -3.47 -22.31
CA HIS A 128 5.68 -4.69 -22.65
C HIS A 128 5.34 -5.81 -21.67
N LYS A 129 5.05 -6.99 -22.22
CA LYS A 129 4.99 -8.26 -21.48
C LYS A 129 6.38 -8.62 -20.99
#